data_AF-A0A0B8R526-F1
#
_entry.id   AF-A0A0B8R526-F1
#
_cell.length_a   1.000
_cell.length_b   1.000
_cell.length_c   1.000
_cell.angle_alpha   90.00
_cell.angle_beta   90.00
_cell.angle_gamma   90.00
#
_symmetry.space_group_name_H-M   'P 1'
#
loop_
_entity.id
_entity.type
_entity.pdbx_description
1 polymer ?
#
loop_
_entity_poly.entity_id
_entity_poly.type
_entity_poly.pdbx_seq_one_letter_code
_entity_poly.pdbx_strand_id
1 'polypeptide(L)'
;MSNAETWADGHLKSFKQRMRINTEDPDELVNLTKMLIASYTSILRLVGVSNATDPEVEELIYERSRYTYNDALDEFKENYAQNIRDVFLANQPEESEESDDKIAESSSIF
;
A
#
# COMPACT_ATOMS: atom_id res chain seq x y z
N MET A 1 0.96 1.92 20.36
CA MET A 1 0.17 2.01 19.12
C MET A 1 0.79 1.10 18.09
N SER A 2 -0.02 0.45 17.25
CA SER A 2 0.46 -0.31 16.10
C SER A 2 1.02 0.63 15.02
N ASN A 3 1.82 0.10 14.08
CA ASN A 3 2.31 0.90 12.93
C ASN A 3 1.16 1.56 12.16
N ALA A 4 0.02 0.87 12.04
CA ALA A 4 -1.15 1.40 11.36
C ALA A 4 -1.81 2.56 12.12
N GLU A 5 -1.93 2.46 13.45
CA GLU A 5 -2.46 3.55 14.30
C GLU A 5 -1.56 4.79 14.21
N THR A 6 -0.24 4.62 14.37
CA THR A 6 0.71 5.72 14.28
C THR A 6 0.71 6.38 12.90
N TRP A 7 0.62 5.58 11.83
CA TRP A 7 0.53 6.12 10.48
C TRP A 7 -0.78 6.90 10.28
N ALA A 8 -1.92 6.34 10.67
CA ALA A 8 -3.22 6.97 10.51
C ALA A 8 -3.33 8.30 11.28
N ASP A 9 -2.85 8.35 12.52
CA ASP A 9 -2.83 9.57 13.33
C ASP A 9 -1.98 10.68 12.67
N GLY A 10 -0.84 10.31 12.08
CA GLY A 10 0.03 11.24 11.35
C GLY A 10 -0.56 11.78 10.05
N HIS A 11 -1.49 11.05 9.43
CA HIS A 11 -2.04 11.37 8.10
C HIS A 11 -3.50 11.85 8.13
N LEU A 12 -4.17 11.79 9.29
CA LEU A 12 -5.58 12.21 9.43
C LEU A 12 -5.81 13.64 8.95
N LYS A 13 -4.91 14.57 9.29
CA LYS A 13 -5.01 15.97 8.85
C LYS A 13 -4.94 16.10 7.32
N SER A 14 -3.98 15.42 6.70
CA SER A 14 -3.79 15.42 5.25
C SER A 14 -4.97 14.79 4.52
N PHE A 15 -5.48 13.66 5.03
CA PHE A 15 -6.65 13.00 4.48
C PHE A 15 -7.90 13.89 4.56
N LYS A 16 -8.17 14.52 5.70
CA LYS A 16 -9.26 15.50 5.84
C LYS A 16 -9.14 16.65 4.85
N GLN A 17 -7.93 17.20 4.68
CA GLN A 17 -7.68 18.28 3.73
C GLN A 17 -7.97 17.84 2.29
N ARG A 18 -7.50 16.65 1.89
CA ARG A 18 -7.77 16.06 0.57
C ARG A 18 -9.27 15.89 0.31
N MET A 19 -9.99 15.39 1.32
CA MET A 19 -11.43 15.13 1.27
C MET A 19 -12.29 16.38 1.50
N ARG A 20 -11.68 17.53 1.81
CA ARG A 20 -12.36 18.78 2.20
C ARG A 20 -13.29 18.61 3.42
N ILE A 21 -12.91 17.75 4.35
CA ILE A 21 -13.67 17.47 5.59
C ILE A 21 -13.23 18.46 6.67
N ASN A 22 -14.14 19.37 7.04
CA ASN A 22 -13.94 20.36 8.10
C ASN A 22 -14.79 20.00 9.33
N THR A 23 -14.38 18.96 10.06
CA THR A 23 -15.03 18.52 11.31
C THR A 23 -14.04 18.46 12.47
N GLU A 24 -14.51 18.73 13.68
CA GLU A 24 -13.79 18.48 14.94
C GLU A 24 -14.55 17.48 15.83
N ASP A 25 -15.63 16.88 15.31
CA ASP A 25 -16.44 15.91 16.04
C ASP A 25 -15.60 14.66 16.41
N PRO A 26 -15.50 14.30 17.70
CA PRO A 26 -14.63 13.19 18.13
C PRO A 26 -14.99 11.84 17.52
N ASP A 27 -16.28 11.55 17.33
CA ASP A 27 -16.72 10.26 16.80
C ASP A 27 -16.39 10.15 15.31
N GLU A 28 -16.56 11.24 14.56
CA GLU A 28 -16.16 11.30 13.16
C GLU A 28 -14.64 11.22 12.98
N LEU A 29 -13.85 11.85 13.85
CA LEU A 29 -12.39 11.70 13.82
C LEU A 29 -11.97 10.24 14.08
N VAL A 30 -12.60 9.57 15.04
CA VAL A 30 -12.38 8.13 15.29
C VAL A 30 -12.76 7.29 14.07
N ASN A 31 -13.86 7.63 13.39
CA ASN A 31 -14.30 6.93 12.18
C ASN A 31 -13.28 7.08 11.04
N LEU A 32 -12.84 8.30 10.74
CA LEU A 32 -11.84 8.59 9.71
C LEU A 32 -10.50 7.89 10.00
N THR A 33 -10.04 7.90 11.26
CA THR A 33 -8.82 7.18 11.66
C THR A 33 -8.97 5.67 11.45
N LYS A 34 -10.12 5.07 11.78
CA LYS A 34 -10.39 3.64 11.53
C LYS A 34 -10.36 3.30 10.04
N MET A 35 -10.92 4.15 9.19
CA MET A 35 -10.85 3.99 7.73
C MET A 35 -9.41 3.98 7.23
N LEU A 36 -8.58 4.92 7.70
CA LEU A 36 -7.15 4.99 7.36
C LEU A 36 -6.39 3.75 7.83
N ILE A 37 -6.62 3.27 9.06
CA ILE A 37 -5.98 2.04 9.60
C ILE A 37 -6.33 0.82 8.73
N ALA A 38 -7.61 0.66 8.38
CA ALA A 38 -8.08 -0.46 7.58
C ALA A 38 -7.51 -0.41 6.15
N SER A 39 -7.43 0.78 5.55
CA SER A 39 -6.84 0.99 4.23
C SER A 39 -5.35 0.77 4.23
N TYR A 40 -4.61 1.34 5.18
CA TYR A 40 -3.18 1.10 5.38
C TYR A 40 -2.88 -0.41 5.40
N THR A 41 -3.56 -1.13 6.29
CA THR A 41 -3.35 -2.57 6.44
C THR A 41 -3.68 -3.34 5.16
N SER A 42 -4.74 -2.95 4.46
CA SER A 42 -5.17 -3.64 3.23
C SER A 42 -4.23 -3.39 2.06
N ILE A 43 -3.81 -2.15 1.85
CA ILE A 43 -2.92 -1.81 0.73
C ILE A 43 -1.55 -2.43 0.92
N LEU A 44 -0.96 -2.35 2.12
CA LEU A 44 0.33 -3.00 2.41
C LEU A 44 0.32 -4.50 2.04
N ARG A 45 -0.78 -5.19 2.39
CA ARG A 45 -0.97 -6.61 2.02
C ARG A 45 -1.13 -6.81 0.52
N LEU A 46 -1.86 -5.94 -0.17
CA LEU A 46 -2.11 -6.06 -1.61
C LEU A 46 -0.85 -5.82 -2.44
N VAL A 47 0.00 -4.88 -2.02
CA VAL A 47 1.21 -4.49 -2.76
C VAL A 47 2.49 -5.14 -2.22
N GLY A 48 2.38 -5.94 -1.15
CA GLY A 48 3.48 -6.77 -0.65
C GLY A 48 4.55 -6.02 0.15
N VAL A 49 4.21 -4.91 0.79
CA VAL A 49 5.17 -4.05 1.53
C VAL A 49 4.86 -4.01 3.03
N SER A 50 5.88 -3.69 3.83
CA SER A 50 5.77 -3.64 5.31
C SER A 50 5.43 -2.24 5.85
N ASN A 51 5.56 -1.21 5.03
CA ASN A 51 5.32 0.18 5.38
C ASN A 51 4.86 0.98 4.14
N ALA A 52 4.46 2.24 4.33
CA ALA A 52 3.99 3.13 3.27
C ALA A 52 4.99 4.26 2.99
N THR A 53 6.28 3.95 2.86
CA THR A 53 7.29 4.97 2.48
C THR A 53 7.27 5.31 0.99
N ASP A 54 6.74 4.41 0.16
CA ASP A 54 6.48 4.66 -1.26
C ASP A 54 5.27 5.60 -1.40
N PRO A 55 5.40 6.77 -2.06
CA PRO A 55 4.29 7.68 -2.30
C PRO A 55 3.09 7.05 -3.02
N GLU A 56 3.29 6.07 -3.90
CA GLU A 56 2.19 5.40 -4.59
C GLU A 56 1.40 4.48 -3.64
N VAL A 57 2.08 3.91 -2.64
CA VAL A 57 1.43 3.15 -1.56
C VAL A 57 0.59 4.08 -0.68
N GLU A 58 1.11 5.25 -0.29
CA GLU A 58 0.34 6.26 0.43
C GLU A 58 -0.91 6.70 -0.36
N GLU A 59 -0.76 6.97 -1.65
CA GLU A 59 -1.88 7.39 -2.50
C GLU A 59 -2.97 6.32 -2.59
N LEU A 60 -2.60 5.04 -2.75
CA LEU A 60 -3.56 3.93 -2.73
C LEU A 60 -4.30 3.81 -1.38
N ILE A 61 -3.64 4.13 -0.26
CA ILE A 61 -4.26 4.14 1.07
C ILE A 61 -5.32 5.25 1.15
N TYR A 62 -5.01 6.45 0.65
CA TYR A 62 -5.98 7.53 0.60
C TYR A 62 -7.15 7.23 -0.33
N GLU A 63 -6.90 6.67 -1.51
CA GLU A 63 -7.98 6.35 -2.44
C GLU A 63 -8.89 5.26 -1.87
N ARG A 64 -8.34 4.18 -1.30
CA ARG A 64 -9.18 3.17 -0.63
C ARG A 64 -9.97 3.77 0.54
N SER A 65 -9.39 4.70 1.29
CA SER A 65 -10.07 5.40 2.39
C SER A 65 -11.19 6.31 1.87
N ARG A 66 -10.96 7.00 0.75
CA ARG A 66 -11.96 7.81 0.06
C ARG A 66 -13.14 6.97 -0.43
N TYR A 67 -12.88 5.81 -1.02
CA TYR A 67 -13.93 4.88 -1.44
C TYR A 67 -14.71 4.33 -0.25
N THR A 68 -14.04 4.04 0.87
CA THR A 68 -14.72 3.63 2.12
C THR A 68 -15.61 4.74 2.67
N TYR A 69 -15.11 5.98 2.73
CA TYR A 69 -15.87 7.15 3.21
C TYR A 69 -17.11 7.45 2.35
N ASN A 70 -17.04 7.20 1.04
CA ASN A 70 -18.14 7.42 0.10
C ASN A 70 -19.04 6.19 -0.08
N ASP A 71 -18.94 5.17 0.79
CA ASP A 71 -19.71 3.92 0.71
C ASP A 71 -19.59 3.18 -0.65
N ALA A 72 -18.40 3.23 -1.27
CA ALA A 72 -18.12 2.67 -2.60
C ALA A 72 -16.96 1.67 -2.61
N LEU A 73 -16.59 1.09 -1.46
CA LEU A 73 -15.38 0.26 -1.32
C LEU A 73 -15.35 -0.97 -2.28
N ASP A 74 -16.50 -1.46 -2.68
CA ASP A 74 -16.66 -2.54 -3.66
C ASP A 74 -16.11 -2.18 -5.05
N GLU A 75 -16.24 -0.92 -5.48
CA GLU A 75 -15.71 -0.43 -6.75
C GLU A 75 -14.18 -0.22 -6.76
N PHE A 76 -13.57 -0.03 -5.58
CA PHE A 76 -12.14 0.32 -5.47
C PHE A 76 -11.23 -0.71 -6.16
N LYS A 77 -11.52 -2.00 -5.97
CA LYS A 77 -10.68 -3.08 -6.51
C LYS A 77 -10.64 -3.09 -8.03
N GLU A 78 -11.75 -2.78 -8.68
CA GLU A 78 -11.82 -2.71 -10.13
C GLU A 78 -11.12 -1.45 -10.63
N ASN A 79 -11.47 -0.29 -10.05
CA ASN A 79 -10.96 1.01 -10.51
C ASN A 79 -9.44 1.18 -10.33
N TYR A 80 -8.84 0.54 -9.31
CA TYR A 80 -7.41 0.63 -9.02
C TYR A 80 -6.65 -0.68 -9.28
N ALA A 81 -7.26 -1.66 -9.97
CA ALA A 81 -6.64 -2.96 -10.23
C ALA A 81 -5.25 -2.84 -10.86
N GLN A 82 -5.13 -1.97 -11.87
CA GLN A 82 -3.87 -1.74 -12.58
C GLN A 82 -2.83 -1.05 -11.68
N ASN A 83 -3.21 0.00 -10.96
CA ASN A 83 -2.30 0.69 -10.03
C ASN A 83 -1.79 -0.23 -8.93
N ILE A 84 -2.65 -1.05 -8.33
CA ILE A 84 -2.25 -2.02 -7.31
C ILE A 84 -1.22 -3.00 -7.90
N ARG A 85 -1.46 -3.49 -9.11
CA ARG A 85 -0.54 -4.41 -9.80
C ARG A 85 0.81 -3.76 -10.07
N ASP A 86 0.81 -2.53 -10.57
CA ASP A 86 2.05 -1.83 -10.93
C ASP A 86 2.89 -1.50 -9.70
N VAL A 87 2.25 -1.02 -8.61
CA VAL A 87 2.92 -0.77 -7.32
C VAL A 87 3.43 -2.08 -6.71
N PHE A 88 2.66 -3.17 -6.79
CA PHE A 88 3.13 -4.49 -6.36
C PHE A 88 4.42 -4.88 -7.08
N LEU A 89 4.43 -4.81 -8.42
CA LEU A 89 5.60 -5.18 -9.23
C LEU A 89 6.81 -4.29 -8.95
N ALA A 90 6.62 -2.98 -8.80
CA ALA A 90 7.69 -2.03 -8.50
C ALA A 90 8.34 -2.25 -7.12
N ASN A 91 7.60 -2.85 -6.18
CA ASN A 91 8.08 -3.13 -4.83
C ASN A 91 8.52 -4.59 -4.63
N GLN A 92 8.53 -5.42 -5.69
CA GLN A 92 9.12 -6.75 -5.59
C GLN A 92 10.64 -6.64 -5.53
N PRO A 93 11.31 -7.49 -4.72
CA PRO A 93 12.77 -7.62 -4.82
C PRO A 93 13.12 -8.03 -6.25
N GLU A 94 14.15 -7.43 -6.85
CA GLU A 94 14.67 -7.93 -8.11
C GLU A 94 15.08 -9.40 -7.90
N GLU A 95 14.50 -10.31 -8.68
CA GLU A 95 15.00 -11.67 -8.77
C GLU A 95 16.44 -11.55 -9.28
N SER A 96 17.41 -11.82 -8.40
CA SER A 96 18.78 -11.99 -8.86
C SER A 96 18.77 -13.17 -9.83
N GLU A 97 19.03 -12.91 -11.10
CA GLU A 97 19.36 -13.95 -12.07
C GLU A 97 20.55 -14.73 -11.49
N GLU A 98 20.28 -15.87 -10.86
CA GLU A 98 21.28 -16.85 -10.53
C GLU A 98 21.76 -17.40 -11.88
N SER A 99 22.80 -16.77 -12.44
CA SER A 99 23.50 -17.27 -13.62
C SER A 99 24.10 -18.61 -13.24
N ASP A 100 23.35 -19.68 -13.51
CA ASP A 100 23.74 -21.08 -13.32
C ASP A 100 24.78 -21.45 -14.38
N ASP A 101 25.97 -20.87 -14.27
CA ASP A 101 27.02 -20.96 -15.27
C ASP A 101 28.32 -21.47 -14.65
N LYS A 102 28.29 -22.68 -14.08
CA LYS A 102 29.46 -23.59 -13.89
C LYS A 102 28.97 -25.05 -13.86
N ILE A 103 29.41 -25.91 -14.79
CA ILE A 103 30.41 -27.00 -14.67
C ILE A 103 30.12 -27.90 -15.89
N ALA A 104 31.02 -28.43 -16.72
CA ALA A 104 32.47 -28.42 -16.88
C ALA A 104 32.79 -29.12 -18.22
N GLU A 105 33.76 -28.65 -18.98
CA GLU A 105 34.56 -29.52 -19.86
C GLU A 105 36.01 -29.02 -19.89
N SER A 106 36.76 -29.46 -18.89
CA SER A 106 38.23 -29.47 -18.93
C SER A 106 38.70 -30.72 -18.19
N SER A 107 38.82 -31.82 -18.94
CA SER A 107 39.85 -32.83 -18.76
C SER A 107 39.72 -33.88 -19.86
N SER A 108 40.16 -33.53 -21.08
CA SER A 108 40.62 -34.53 -22.02
C SER A 108 42.11 -34.71 -21.79
N ILE A 109 42.45 -35.59 -20.84
CA ILE A 109 43.76 -36.24 -20.77
C ILE A 109 43.49 -37.70 -21.13
N PHE A 110 43.82 -38.08 -22.36
CA PHE A 110 44.49 -39.33 -22.76
C PHE A 110 44.86 -39.22 -24.25
#